data_AF-A0A2E7EG22-F1
#
_entry.id   AF-A0A2E7EG22-F1
#
_cell.length_a   1.000
_cell.length_b   1.000
_cell.length_c   1.000
_cell.angle_alpha   90.00
_cell.angle_beta   90.00
_cell.angle_gamma   90.00
#
_symmetry.space_group_name_H-M   'P 1'
#
loop_
_entity.id
_entity.type
_entity.pdbx_description
1 polymer ?
#
loop_
_entity_poly.entity_id
_entity_poly.type
_entity_poly.pdbx_seq_one_letter_code
_entity_poly.pdbx_strand_id
1 'polypeptide(L)'
;MIRRNFLALVFLGSLFCCSIALLGVSEAQVGFATSEATAADPVEQVLVDGMKLENDRRWGEALTHYEEAVRLYPQSHKLKKRVALTRIQFDLDRRYSDQSYVRILQQLSEQQAIDLFSEVALKIESHYVESPNWNELLLRGTEDLEVALANADFAKVNRMQAELDRRQQAIQQVRNVLRDRRLTDRHQTLEMVRWIGRYSARQLGVSVTPIILEYMCGAMNSLDTYSTYLTGDQLDDVYSQIEGNFVGLGIELKADQGSLLIADVITKGPAEAAGIRPGDRIIAVDGVSTQDVSTDRAADMLKGEQGSTVNVTVVSPDTNPRLVTVRRERVDVPSVEDVKVIDAAAGVGYFRISSFQKTTSRDVDSALWKLHRDGMRSLVIDVRGNPGGLLTEAVEVADRFIFDGTIVATHGRSARENYDYKAHRVGTWRVPLVVLIDSDSASASEIFAGAIRDHRRGRVVGIRTYGKGSVQGIFPLRSIKAGVRLTTAKFYSPSGRAISQQGVEPDVIVQTVAKPADAAFVEADQDNDPVLRAGIREARNLIAVAPQAKPQSNQQTQASSQPRRLPETLGW
;
A
#
# COMPACT_ATOMS: atom_id res chain seq x y z
N MET A 1 -46.10 -18.80 -34.03
CA MET A 1 -46.58 -19.90 -33.16
C MET A 1 -46.45 -19.41 -31.71
N ILE A 2 -47.46 -18.76 -31.13
CA ILE A 2 -48.63 -19.36 -30.41
C ILE A 2 -48.07 -20.16 -29.20
N ARG A 3 -48.20 -19.80 -27.92
CA ARG A 3 -49.34 -19.34 -27.07
C ARG A 3 -48.72 -19.11 -25.64
N ARG A 4 -49.24 -18.37 -24.65
CA ARG A 4 -50.55 -17.75 -24.37
C ARG A 4 -50.44 -16.84 -23.13
N ASN A 5 -51.16 -15.71 -23.16
CA ASN A 5 -51.49 -14.79 -22.06
C ASN A 5 -52.23 -15.46 -20.88
N PHE A 6 -52.30 -14.79 -19.72
CA PHE A 6 -53.59 -14.32 -19.18
C PHE A 6 -53.43 -13.13 -18.20
N LEU A 7 -54.39 -12.22 -18.33
CA LEU A 7 -54.57 -10.93 -17.67
C LEU A 7 -55.83 -11.00 -16.78
N ALA A 8 -55.92 -10.16 -15.75
CA ALA A 8 -57.11 -9.44 -15.22
C ALA A 8 -57.15 -9.45 -13.68
N LEU A 9 -57.22 -8.33 -12.91
CA LEU A 9 -58.02 -7.09 -12.84
C LEU A 9 -59.20 -7.14 -11.83
N VAL A 10 -59.14 -6.21 -10.86
CA VAL A 10 -60.20 -5.42 -10.16
C VAL A 10 -61.06 -6.02 -9.02
N PHE A 11 -61.05 -5.37 -7.84
CA PHE A 11 -62.14 -4.60 -7.16
C PHE A 11 -61.74 -4.34 -5.67
N LEU A 12 -61.48 -3.11 -5.17
CA LEU A 12 -62.30 -1.92 -4.82
C LEU A 12 -63.15 -2.03 -3.53
N GLY A 13 -62.97 -1.06 -2.62
CA GLY A 13 -63.84 -0.72 -1.47
C GLY A 13 -63.40 -1.28 -0.10
N SER A 14 -63.47 -0.61 1.03
CA SER A 14 -63.87 0.77 1.41
C SER A 14 -63.61 0.95 2.92
N LEU A 15 -63.41 2.22 3.33
CA LEU A 15 -63.30 2.74 4.70
C LEU A 15 -64.34 2.18 5.70
N PHE A 16 -63.98 2.01 6.98
CA PHE A 16 -64.58 2.76 8.10
C PHE A 16 -63.89 2.55 9.47
N CYS A 17 -64.13 3.54 10.31
CA CYS A 17 -63.60 3.93 11.62
C CYS A 17 -63.85 3.01 12.84
N CYS A 18 -63.14 3.39 13.93
CA CYS A 18 -63.51 3.37 15.36
C CYS A 18 -63.14 2.18 16.26
N SER A 19 -62.10 2.43 17.08
CA SER A 19 -62.05 2.39 18.55
C SER A 19 -63.02 1.49 19.33
N ILE A 20 -62.48 0.64 20.23
CA ILE A 20 -62.62 0.68 21.71
C ILE A 20 -62.06 -0.63 22.33
N ALA A 21 -61.02 -0.43 23.14
CA ALA A 21 -60.76 -0.94 24.49
C ALA A 21 -61.02 -2.41 24.94
N LEU A 22 -60.07 -2.83 25.79
CA LEU A 22 -60.16 -3.70 26.98
C LEU A 22 -59.83 -5.20 26.85
N LEU A 23 -58.65 -5.50 27.40
CA LEU A 23 -58.34 -6.57 28.37
C LEU A 23 -58.65 -8.02 28.00
N GLY A 24 -57.59 -8.71 27.60
CA GLY A 24 -57.07 -9.86 28.35
C GLY A 24 -57.79 -11.19 28.17
N VAL A 25 -57.25 -12.06 27.31
CA VAL A 25 -57.32 -13.52 27.49
C VAL A 25 -56.02 -14.17 26.99
N SER A 26 -55.52 -15.09 27.80
CA SER A 26 -54.36 -15.97 27.59
C SER A 26 -54.59 -17.02 26.50
N GLU A 27 -53.49 -17.38 25.83
CA GLU A 27 -53.18 -18.69 25.22
C GLU A 27 -54.17 -19.34 24.23
N ALA A 28 -53.78 -19.39 22.94
CA ALA A 28 -53.47 -20.64 22.24
C ALA A 28 -53.03 -20.39 20.78
N GLN A 29 -52.14 -21.25 20.30
CA GLN A 29 -51.33 -21.20 19.09
C GLN A 29 -52.10 -21.03 17.76
N VAL A 30 -51.56 -20.21 16.86
CA VAL A 30 -51.61 -20.47 15.41
C VAL A 30 -50.23 -20.16 14.83
N GLY A 31 -49.50 -21.22 14.45
CA GLY A 31 -48.23 -21.11 13.77
C GLY A 31 -48.42 -20.51 12.38
N PHE A 32 -47.85 -19.32 12.16
CA PHE A 32 -47.47 -18.89 10.82
C PHE A 32 -46.03 -19.33 10.60
N ALA A 33 -45.87 -20.38 9.78
CA ALA A 33 -44.61 -20.68 9.14
C ALA A 33 -44.29 -19.53 8.19
N THR A 34 -43.58 -18.51 8.68
CA THR A 34 -42.85 -17.60 7.82
C THR A 34 -41.67 -18.39 7.28
N SER A 35 -41.79 -18.81 6.02
CA SER A 35 -40.65 -19.14 5.17
C SER A 35 -39.76 -17.89 5.06
N GLU A 36 -38.93 -17.65 6.08
CA GLU A 36 -37.74 -16.83 5.93
C GLU A 36 -36.84 -17.57 4.95
N ALA A 37 -36.84 -17.11 3.69
CA ALA A 37 -35.70 -17.34 2.82
C ALA A 37 -34.50 -16.73 3.56
N THR A 38 -33.67 -17.60 4.15
CA THR A 38 -32.46 -17.20 4.86
C THR A 38 -31.61 -16.38 3.91
N ALA A 39 -31.48 -15.08 4.18
CA ALA A 39 -30.50 -14.25 3.50
C ALA A 39 -29.14 -14.96 3.65
N ALA A 40 -28.49 -15.26 2.53
CA ALA A 40 -27.20 -15.93 2.55
C ALA A 40 -26.25 -15.16 3.48
N ASP A 41 -25.53 -15.89 4.35
CA ASP A 41 -24.55 -15.29 5.26
C ASP A 41 -23.60 -14.39 4.43
N PRO A 42 -23.56 -13.06 4.69
CA PRO A 42 -22.72 -12.14 3.92
C PRO A 42 -21.25 -12.57 3.88
N VAL A 43 -20.74 -13.21 4.94
CA VAL A 43 -19.38 -13.74 4.98
C VAL A 43 -19.20 -14.91 4.02
N GLU A 44 -20.22 -15.77 3.89
CA GLU A 44 -20.18 -16.92 2.99
C GLU A 44 -20.23 -16.47 1.53
N GLN A 45 -21.02 -15.44 1.21
CA GLN A 45 -21.03 -14.84 -0.14
C GLN A 45 -19.67 -14.24 -0.50
N VAL A 46 -19.04 -13.49 0.41
CA VAL A 46 -17.67 -12.97 0.23
C VAL A 46 -16.68 -14.10 -0.04
N LEU A 47 -16.77 -15.20 0.70
CA LEU A 47 -15.89 -16.37 0.50
C LEU A 47 -16.10 -16.98 -0.89
N VAL A 48 -17.35 -17.16 -1.32
CA VAL A 48 -17.70 -17.68 -2.66
C VAL A 48 -17.14 -16.80 -3.77
N ASP A 49 -17.30 -15.48 -3.68
CA ASP A 49 -16.84 -14.58 -4.72
C ASP A 49 -15.30 -14.49 -4.77
N GLY A 50 -14.64 -14.48 -3.61
CA GLY A 50 -13.19 -14.56 -3.57
C GLY A 50 -12.64 -15.89 -4.09
N MET A 51 -13.33 -17.01 -3.84
CA MET A 51 -12.93 -18.32 -4.37
C MET A 51 -12.98 -18.37 -5.91
N LYS A 52 -13.89 -17.62 -6.55
CA LYS A 52 -13.88 -17.47 -8.01
C LYS A 52 -12.61 -16.79 -8.49
N LEU A 53 -12.23 -15.68 -7.84
CA LEU A 53 -10.98 -14.96 -8.16
C LEU A 53 -9.75 -15.86 -7.98
N GLU A 54 -9.70 -16.66 -6.92
CA GLU A 54 -8.61 -17.62 -6.70
C GLU A 54 -8.57 -18.74 -7.75
N ASN A 55 -9.72 -19.29 -8.13
CA ASN A 55 -9.80 -20.30 -9.19
C ASN A 55 -9.31 -19.75 -10.53
N ASP A 56 -9.56 -18.47 -10.78
CA ASP A 56 -9.05 -17.72 -11.95
C ASP A 56 -7.58 -17.28 -11.79
N ARG A 57 -6.92 -17.65 -10.68
CA ARG A 57 -5.54 -17.23 -10.31
C ARG A 57 -5.34 -15.72 -10.21
N ARG A 58 -6.41 -14.97 -9.95
CA ARG A 58 -6.41 -13.52 -9.72
C ARG A 58 -6.13 -13.22 -8.25
N TRP A 59 -4.99 -13.70 -7.76
CA TRP A 59 -4.64 -13.68 -6.34
C TRP A 59 -4.58 -12.27 -5.72
N GLY A 60 -4.09 -11.28 -6.47
CA GLY A 60 -4.05 -9.88 -6.00
C GLY A 60 -5.44 -9.33 -5.73
N GLU A 61 -6.36 -9.53 -6.67
CA GLU A 61 -7.76 -9.10 -6.54
C GLU A 61 -8.49 -9.89 -5.44
N ALA A 62 -8.25 -11.20 -5.34
CA ALA A 62 -8.78 -12.02 -4.24
C ALA A 62 -8.29 -11.52 -2.88
N LEU A 63 -7.01 -11.16 -2.77
CA LEU A 63 -6.42 -10.65 -1.54
C LEU A 63 -7.06 -9.31 -1.14
N THR A 64 -7.17 -8.36 -2.07
CA THR A 64 -7.86 -7.07 -1.83
C THR A 64 -9.30 -7.29 -1.39
N HIS A 65 -10.05 -8.14 -2.10
CA HIS A 65 -11.43 -8.49 -1.77
C HIS A 65 -11.57 -9.03 -0.34
N TYR A 66 -10.69 -9.95 0.07
CA TYR A 66 -10.72 -10.49 1.42
C TYR A 66 -10.26 -9.50 2.49
N GLU A 67 -9.27 -8.66 2.22
CA GLU A 67 -8.83 -7.62 3.14
C GLU A 67 -9.95 -6.61 3.43
N GLU A 68 -10.64 -6.16 2.39
CA GLU A 68 -11.81 -5.27 2.52
C GLU A 68 -12.91 -5.94 3.34
N ALA A 69 -13.21 -7.21 3.08
CA ALA A 69 -14.18 -7.95 3.88
C ALA A 69 -13.75 -8.12 5.35
N VAL A 70 -12.46 -8.30 5.63
CA VAL A 70 -11.96 -8.35 7.03
C VAL A 70 -12.15 -7.01 7.73
N ARG A 71 -12.06 -5.87 7.02
CA ARG A 71 -12.36 -4.55 7.60
C ARG A 71 -13.83 -4.44 8.01
N LEU A 72 -14.74 -5.02 7.22
CA LEU A 72 -16.18 -5.05 7.51
C LEU A 72 -16.54 -6.09 8.58
N TYR A 73 -15.86 -7.24 8.60
CA TYR A 73 -16.14 -8.38 9.46
C TYR A 73 -14.90 -8.82 10.27
N PRO A 74 -14.36 -7.96 11.16
CA PRO A 74 -13.07 -8.18 11.82
C PRO A 74 -13.04 -9.36 12.79
N GLN A 75 -14.20 -9.92 13.16
CA GLN A 75 -14.30 -11.09 14.03
C GLN A 75 -14.32 -12.43 13.27
N SER A 76 -14.40 -12.40 11.93
CA SER A 76 -14.45 -13.63 11.13
C SER A 76 -13.08 -14.31 11.05
N HIS A 77 -12.91 -15.42 11.76
CA HIS A 77 -11.72 -16.26 11.67
C HIS A 77 -11.57 -16.93 10.30
N LYS A 78 -12.68 -17.26 9.62
CA LYS A 78 -12.67 -17.82 8.26
C LYS A 78 -11.99 -16.85 7.28
N LEU A 79 -12.40 -15.58 7.30
CA LEU A 79 -11.83 -14.55 6.42
C LEU A 79 -10.35 -14.31 6.72
N LYS A 80 -9.98 -14.17 8.00
CA LYS A 80 -8.56 -14.01 8.38
C LYS A 80 -7.68 -15.17 7.90
N LYS A 81 -8.16 -16.41 8.05
CA LYS A 81 -7.46 -17.59 7.53
C LYS A 81 -7.35 -17.55 6.01
N ARG A 82 -8.39 -17.10 5.31
CA ARG A 82 -8.39 -17.00 3.86
C ARG A 82 -7.45 -15.92 3.35
N VAL A 83 -7.40 -14.74 3.99
CA VAL A 83 -6.40 -13.69 3.71
C VAL A 83 -4.99 -14.25 3.83
N ALA A 84 -4.69 -14.97 4.91
CA ALA A 84 -3.36 -15.55 5.12
C ALA A 84 -2.96 -16.51 3.98
N LEU A 85 -3.84 -17.45 3.63
CA LEU A 85 -3.58 -18.40 2.53
C LEU A 85 -3.46 -17.72 1.17
N THR A 86 -4.34 -16.76 0.88
CA THR A 86 -4.36 -16.01 -0.38
C THR A 86 -3.09 -15.18 -0.54
N ARG A 87 -2.58 -14.60 0.56
CA ARG A 87 -1.32 -13.86 0.55
C ARG A 87 -0.14 -14.75 0.21
N ILE A 88 -0.04 -15.95 0.83
CA ILE A 88 1.04 -16.89 0.52
C ILE A 88 1.00 -17.26 -0.97
N GLN A 89 -0.18 -17.54 -1.52
CA GLN A 89 -0.34 -17.84 -2.96
C GLN A 89 0.04 -16.65 -3.84
N PHE A 90 -0.39 -15.43 -3.50
CA PHE A 90 -0.03 -14.21 -4.22
C PHE A 90 1.48 -13.98 -4.25
N ASP A 91 2.14 -14.06 -3.09
CA ASP A 91 3.58 -13.87 -2.98
C ASP A 91 4.36 -14.97 -3.72
N LEU A 92 3.88 -16.21 -3.66
CA LEU A 92 4.46 -17.35 -4.38
C LEU A 92 4.35 -17.18 -5.90
N ASP A 93 3.16 -16.87 -6.43
CA ASP A 93 2.95 -16.67 -7.87
C ASP A 93 3.82 -15.53 -8.41
N ARG A 94 3.92 -14.42 -7.67
CA ARG A 94 4.84 -13.31 -8.03
C ARG A 94 6.29 -13.78 -8.05
N ARG A 95 6.73 -14.49 -7.02
CA ARG A 95 8.12 -14.93 -6.87
C ARG A 95 8.53 -15.92 -7.95
N TYR A 96 7.68 -16.88 -8.31
CA TYR A 96 7.96 -17.86 -9.36
C TYR A 96 7.74 -17.33 -10.78
N SER A 97 7.03 -16.20 -10.94
CA SER A 97 6.96 -15.46 -12.20
C SER A 97 8.16 -14.55 -12.44
N ASP A 98 8.86 -14.15 -11.37
CA ASP A 98 10.03 -13.29 -11.40
C ASP A 98 11.29 -14.03 -11.89
N GLN A 99 11.84 -13.60 -13.03
CA GLN A 99 13.01 -14.22 -13.64
C GLN A 99 14.31 -13.98 -12.85
N SER A 100 14.42 -12.89 -12.09
CA SER A 100 15.55 -12.67 -11.19
C SER A 100 15.59 -13.75 -10.09
N TYR A 101 14.42 -14.11 -9.54
CA TYR A 101 14.30 -15.16 -8.54
C TYR A 101 14.57 -16.56 -9.11
N VAL A 102 13.91 -16.90 -10.23
CA VAL A 102 14.06 -18.24 -10.85
C VAL A 102 15.51 -18.52 -11.24
N ARG A 103 16.24 -17.50 -11.75
CA ARG A 103 17.68 -17.62 -12.05
C ARG A 103 18.51 -17.94 -10.81
N ILE A 104 18.28 -17.21 -9.71
CA ILE A 104 18.97 -17.43 -8.44
C ILE A 104 18.67 -18.84 -7.92
N LEU A 105 17.40 -19.23 -7.88
CA LEU A 105 16.95 -20.54 -7.42
C LEU A 105 17.65 -21.70 -8.15
N GLN A 106 17.83 -21.57 -9.47
CA GLN A 106 18.47 -22.61 -10.30
C GLN A 106 19.99 -22.68 -10.14
N GLN A 107 20.64 -21.60 -9.69
CA GLN A 107 22.09 -21.49 -9.59
C GLN A 107 22.63 -21.78 -8.19
N LEU A 108 21.81 -21.64 -7.15
CA LEU A 108 22.23 -21.84 -5.77
C LEU A 108 22.51 -23.31 -5.45
N SER A 109 23.70 -23.58 -4.91
CA SER A 109 24.00 -24.83 -4.20
C SER A 109 23.27 -24.92 -2.86
N GLU A 110 23.15 -26.13 -2.32
CA GLU A 110 22.55 -26.35 -0.98
C GLU A 110 23.24 -25.50 0.09
N GLN A 111 24.56 -25.45 0.08
CA GLN A 111 25.32 -24.71 1.09
C GLN A 111 25.05 -23.20 0.98
N GLN A 112 25.03 -22.64 -0.23
CA GLN A 112 24.69 -21.22 -0.45
C GLN A 112 23.25 -20.91 -0.03
N ALA A 113 22.29 -21.82 -0.27
CA ALA A 113 20.91 -21.65 0.17
C ALA A 113 20.80 -21.60 1.70
N ILE A 114 21.56 -22.44 2.40
CA ILE A 114 21.62 -22.38 3.87
C ILE A 114 22.31 -21.11 4.37
N ASP A 115 23.41 -20.70 3.75
CA ASP A 115 24.10 -19.46 4.12
C ASP A 115 23.20 -18.24 3.93
N LEU A 116 22.37 -18.25 2.88
CA LEU A 116 21.35 -17.24 2.63
C LEU A 116 20.27 -17.23 3.73
N PHE A 117 19.72 -18.40 4.09
CA PHE A 117 18.77 -18.50 5.20
C PHE A 117 19.39 -18.00 6.52
N SER A 118 20.66 -18.36 6.79
CA SER A 118 21.40 -17.90 7.97
C SER A 118 21.57 -16.37 7.97
N GLU A 119 21.87 -15.76 6.82
CA GLU A 119 21.95 -14.31 6.67
C GLU A 119 20.60 -13.64 6.96
N VAL A 120 19.50 -14.15 6.40
CA VAL A 120 18.15 -13.63 6.65
C VAL A 120 17.79 -13.76 8.13
N ALA A 121 18.00 -14.94 8.73
CA ALA A 121 17.73 -15.16 10.14
C ALA A 121 18.54 -14.22 11.05
N LEU A 122 19.80 -13.93 10.69
CA LEU A 122 20.62 -12.95 11.41
C LEU A 122 20.05 -11.53 11.28
N LYS A 123 19.58 -11.13 10.10
CA LYS A 123 18.94 -9.82 9.90
C LYS A 123 17.64 -9.70 10.69
N ILE A 124 16.82 -10.75 10.74
CA ILE A 124 15.62 -10.81 11.60
C ILE A 124 16.03 -10.62 13.07
N GLU A 125 17.00 -11.42 13.54
CA GLU A 125 17.45 -11.40 14.93
C GLU A 125 18.00 -10.03 15.35
N SER A 126 18.68 -9.31 14.44
CA SER A 126 19.34 -8.04 14.72
C SER A 126 18.50 -6.79 14.45
N HIS A 127 17.58 -6.83 13.49
CA HIS A 127 16.89 -5.63 13.00
C HIS A 127 15.37 -5.67 13.17
N TYR A 128 14.74 -6.85 13.23
CA TYR A 128 13.28 -6.89 13.41
C TYR A 128 12.89 -6.29 14.76
N VAL A 129 11.84 -5.46 14.77
CA VAL A 129 11.44 -4.62 15.90
C VAL A 129 11.15 -5.41 17.18
N GLU A 130 10.67 -6.64 17.03
CA GLU A 130 10.36 -7.55 18.14
C GLU A 130 11.33 -8.74 18.16
N SER A 131 11.38 -9.43 19.30
CA SER A 131 12.17 -10.66 19.38
C SER A 131 11.51 -11.77 18.54
N PRO A 132 12.24 -12.40 17.60
CA PRO A 132 11.64 -13.41 16.73
C PRO A 132 11.25 -14.65 17.53
N ASN A 133 10.08 -15.19 17.22
CA ASN A 133 9.66 -16.50 17.72
C ASN A 133 10.13 -17.58 16.74
N TRP A 134 11.28 -18.18 17.03
CA TRP A 134 11.93 -19.19 16.18
C TRP A 134 11.05 -20.40 15.86
N ASN A 135 10.15 -20.81 16.76
CA ASN A 135 9.20 -21.89 16.49
C ASN A 135 8.14 -21.46 15.48
N GLU A 136 7.59 -20.27 15.66
CA GLU A 136 6.59 -19.71 14.72
C GLU A 136 7.20 -19.56 13.32
N LEU A 137 8.46 -19.10 13.21
CA LEU A 137 9.14 -18.98 11.90
C LEU A 137 9.13 -20.31 11.13
N LEU A 138 9.41 -21.43 11.81
CA LEU A 138 9.40 -22.75 11.17
C LEU A 138 8.00 -23.29 10.89
N LEU A 139 7.06 -23.06 11.79
CA LEU A 139 5.67 -23.46 11.57
C LEU A 139 5.13 -22.75 10.32
N ARG A 140 5.39 -21.45 10.18
CA ARG A 140 5.04 -20.67 8.99
C ARG A 140 5.81 -21.09 7.76
N GLY A 141 7.12 -21.35 7.86
CA GLY A 141 7.88 -21.97 6.77
C GLY A 141 7.29 -23.31 6.29
N THR A 142 6.71 -24.08 7.19
CA THR A 142 6.03 -25.35 6.86
C THR A 142 4.70 -25.12 6.15
N GLU A 143 3.94 -24.11 6.57
CA GLU A 143 2.69 -23.68 5.90
C GLU A 143 2.98 -23.16 4.48
N ASP A 144 3.96 -22.26 4.33
CA ASP A 144 4.39 -21.75 3.03
C ASP A 144 4.85 -22.88 2.10
N LEU A 145 5.64 -23.83 2.63
CA LEU A 145 6.04 -24.99 1.84
C LEU A 145 4.83 -25.83 1.42
N GLU A 146 3.87 -26.09 2.30
CA GLU A 146 2.67 -26.87 1.93
C GLU A 146 1.90 -26.20 0.78
N VAL A 147 1.73 -24.88 0.84
CA VAL A 147 1.11 -24.10 -0.24
C VAL A 147 1.94 -24.20 -1.53
N ALA A 148 3.26 -24.08 -1.42
CA ALA A 148 4.16 -24.20 -2.56
C ALA A 148 4.11 -25.58 -3.23
N LEU A 149 4.01 -26.66 -2.44
CA LEU A 149 3.88 -28.03 -2.99
C LEU A 149 2.56 -28.25 -3.73
N ALA A 150 1.52 -27.46 -3.45
CA ALA A 150 0.26 -27.48 -4.19
C ALA A 150 0.28 -26.57 -5.44
N ASN A 151 1.26 -25.68 -5.57
CA ASN A 151 1.34 -24.71 -6.66
C ASN A 151 1.95 -25.30 -7.94
N ALA A 152 1.31 -25.04 -9.08
CA ALA A 152 1.71 -25.59 -10.38
C ALA A 152 3.03 -25.00 -10.90
N ASP A 153 3.28 -23.70 -10.69
CA ASP A 153 4.50 -23.04 -11.14
C ASP A 153 5.70 -23.47 -10.29
N PHE A 154 5.52 -23.63 -8.97
CA PHE A 154 6.53 -24.26 -8.11
C PHE A 154 6.90 -25.65 -8.64
N ALA A 155 5.90 -26.50 -8.91
CA ALA A 155 6.14 -27.87 -9.39
C ALA A 155 6.86 -27.88 -10.74
N LYS A 156 6.45 -27.00 -11.67
CA LYS A 156 7.05 -26.86 -13.01
C LYS A 156 8.49 -26.39 -12.95
N VAL A 157 8.76 -25.28 -12.23
CA VAL A 157 10.11 -24.69 -12.13
C VAL A 157 11.09 -25.66 -11.46
N ASN A 158 10.64 -26.37 -10.42
CA ASN A 158 11.46 -27.31 -9.66
C ASN A 158 11.45 -28.74 -10.21
N ARG A 159 10.78 -29.00 -11.35
CA ARG A 159 10.63 -30.32 -11.98
C ARG A 159 10.13 -31.39 -11.00
N MET A 160 9.23 -31.01 -10.10
CA MET A 160 8.69 -31.90 -9.08
C MET A 160 7.76 -32.94 -9.71
N GLN A 161 8.08 -34.22 -9.55
CA GLN A 161 7.28 -35.34 -10.08
C GLN A 161 6.50 -36.09 -8.99
N ALA A 162 6.68 -35.74 -7.71
CA ALA A 162 5.97 -36.42 -6.63
C ALA A 162 4.44 -36.24 -6.74
N GLU A 163 3.70 -37.33 -6.56
CA GLU A 163 2.24 -37.35 -6.49
C GLU A 163 1.71 -36.63 -5.25
N LEU A 164 0.45 -36.19 -5.29
CA LEU A 164 -0.19 -35.41 -4.22
C LEU A 164 -0.07 -36.08 -2.84
N ASP A 165 -0.36 -37.39 -2.75
CA ASP A 165 -0.27 -38.16 -1.51
C ASP A 165 1.14 -38.12 -0.91
N ARG A 166 2.16 -38.22 -1.76
CA ARG A 166 3.56 -38.18 -1.33
C ARG A 166 3.95 -36.79 -0.82
N ARG A 167 3.43 -35.72 -1.44
CA ARG A 167 3.62 -34.35 -0.97
C ARG A 167 2.99 -34.16 0.42
N GLN A 168 1.76 -34.62 0.59
CA GLN A 168 1.03 -34.55 1.86
C GLN A 168 1.73 -35.35 2.97
N GLN A 169 2.19 -36.56 2.67
CA GLN A 169 2.95 -37.38 3.62
C GLN A 169 4.25 -36.71 4.06
N ALA A 170 4.99 -36.08 3.13
CA ALA A 170 6.23 -35.37 3.45
C ALA A 170 5.97 -34.21 4.41
N ILE A 171 4.97 -33.36 4.15
CA ILE A 171 4.58 -32.26 5.04
C ILE A 171 4.09 -32.77 6.38
N GLN A 172 3.26 -33.81 6.40
CA GLN A 172 2.75 -34.38 7.64
C GLN A 172 3.89 -34.91 8.52
N GLN A 173 4.91 -35.54 7.93
CA GLN A 173 6.08 -35.99 8.68
C GLN A 173 6.89 -34.82 9.25
N VAL A 174 7.06 -33.73 8.49
CA VAL A 174 7.71 -32.50 9.00
C VAL A 174 6.93 -31.94 10.19
N ARG A 175 5.61 -31.81 10.09
CA ARG A 175 4.74 -31.38 11.19
C ARG A 175 4.87 -32.26 12.42
N ASN A 176 4.92 -33.58 12.23
CA ASN A 176 5.10 -34.52 13.34
C ASN A 176 6.41 -34.28 14.09
N VAL A 177 7.50 -34.02 13.37
CA VAL A 177 8.82 -33.74 13.97
C VAL A 177 8.86 -32.38 14.67
N LEU A 178 8.15 -31.37 14.16
CA LEU A 178 8.11 -30.04 14.76
C LEU A 178 7.20 -29.95 16.00
N ARG A 179 6.16 -30.78 16.08
CA ARG A 179 5.12 -30.75 17.14
C ARG A 179 5.67 -30.69 18.56
N ASP A 180 6.68 -31.50 18.85
CA ASP A 180 7.22 -31.66 20.21
C ASP A 180 8.55 -30.90 20.41
N ARG A 181 8.95 -30.09 19.43
CA ARG A 181 10.20 -29.33 19.50
C ARG A 181 9.96 -27.91 19.98
N ARG A 182 10.87 -27.44 20.83
CA ARG A 182 10.96 -26.05 21.27
C ARG A 182 12.32 -25.51 20.89
N LEU A 183 12.36 -24.77 19.80
CA LEU A 183 13.53 -24.07 19.34
C LEU A 183 13.63 -22.73 20.05
N THR A 184 14.81 -22.44 20.59
CA THR A 184 15.06 -21.23 21.39
C THR A 184 15.94 -20.21 20.68
N ASP A 185 16.64 -20.63 19.63
CA ASP A 185 17.65 -19.80 18.97
C ASP A 185 17.77 -20.06 17.46
N ARG A 186 18.48 -19.14 16.81
CA ARG A 186 18.77 -19.16 15.38
C ARG A 186 19.51 -20.42 14.93
N HIS A 187 20.44 -20.94 15.75
CA HIS A 187 21.26 -22.09 15.38
C HIS A 187 20.40 -23.37 15.31
N GLN A 188 19.55 -23.60 16.31
CA GLN A 188 18.61 -24.73 16.31
C GLN A 188 17.63 -24.65 15.13
N THR A 189 17.19 -23.45 14.78
CA THR A 189 16.35 -23.20 13.61
C THR A 189 17.07 -23.59 12.31
N LEU A 190 18.33 -23.17 12.15
CA LEU A 190 19.14 -23.49 10.98
C LEU A 190 19.32 -25.00 10.80
N GLU A 191 19.64 -25.71 11.88
CA GLU A 191 19.79 -27.17 11.85
C GLU A 191 18.48 -27.88 11.47
N MET A 192 17.35 -27.36 11.94
CA MET A 192 16.04 -27.88 11.56
C MET A 192 15.73 -27.62 10.09
N VAL A 193 15.98 -26.43 9.56
CA VAL A 193 15.80 -26.13 8.13
C VAL A 193 16.69 -27.02 7.26
N ARG A 194 17.95 -27.26 7.67
CA ARG A 194 18.84 -28.22 6.98
C ARG A 194 18.23 -29.62 6.93
N TRP A 195 17.72 -30.11 8.07
CA TRP A 195 17.08 -31.42 8.14
C TRP A 195 15.82 -31.50 7.27
N ILE A 196 14.92 -30.50 7.37
CA ILE A 196 13.68 -30.43 6.60
C ILE A 196 14.00 -30.39 5.10
N GLY A 197 14.93 -29.51 4.69
CA GLY A 197 15.36 -29.39 3.30
C GLY A 197 15.80 -30.72 2.71
N ARG A 198 16.71 -31.43 3.37
CA ARG A 198 17.22 -32.74 2.91
C ARG A 198 16.18 -33.85 2.98
N TYR A 199 15.30 -33.83 3.98
CA TYR A 199 14.22 -34.80 4.09
C TYR A 199 13.21 -34.60 2.95
N SER A 200 12.65 -33.40 2.82
CA SER A 200 11.65 -33.06 1.81
C SER A 200 12.19 -33.23 0.39
N ALA A 201 13.41 -32.77 0.11
CA ALA A 201 14.04 -32.96 -1.21
C ALA A 201 14.08 -34.44 -1.65
N ARG A 202 14.46 -35.34 -0.74
CA ARG A 202 14.48 -36.80 -1.00
C ARG A 202 13.08 -37.38 -1.19
N GLN A 203 12.10 -36.91 -0.42
CA GLN A 203 10.72 -37.39 -0.57
C GLN A 203 10.06 -36.88 -1.84
N LEU A 204 10.37 -35.66 -2.26
CA LEU A 204 9.67 -34.97 -3.34
C LEU A 204 10.39 -35.10 -4.69
N GLY A 205 11.65 -35.55 -4.71
CA GLY A 205 12.46 -35.63 -5.92
C GLY A 205 12.85 -34.26 -6.47
N VAL A 206 13.04 -33.27 -5.60
CA VAL A 206 13.46 -31.89 -5.94
C VAL A 206 14.81 -31.58 -5.30
N SER A 207 15.46 -30.48 -5.71
CA SER A 207 16.65 -29.99 -5.03
C SER A 207 16.32 -29.44 -3.63
N VAL A 208 17.32 -29.35 -2.76
CA VAL A 208 17.16 -28.83 -1.39
C VAL A 208 16.87 -27.32 -1.38
N THR A 209 17.43 -26.59 -2.36
CA THR A 209 17.35 -25.14 -2.50
C THR A 209 15.92 -24.57 -2.43
N PRO A 210 14.94 -24.98 -3.26
CA PRO A 210 13.58 -24.43 -3.20
C PRO A 210 12.95 -24.61 -1.83
N ILE A 211 13.19 -25.75 -1.15
CA ILE A 211 12.66 -26.00 0.18
C ILE A 211 13.21 -24.98 1.19
N ILE A 212 14.52 -24.72 1.17
CA ILE A 212 15.14 -23.73 2.06
C ILE A 212 14.60 -22.33 1.78
N LEU A 213 14.44 -21.94 0.50
CA LEU A 213 13.92 -20.63 0.14
C LEU A 213 12.46 -20.45 0.54
N GLU A 214 11.61 -21.48 0.43
CA GLU A 214 10.24 -21.39 0.96
C GLU A 214 10.22 -21.22 2.48
N TYR A 215 11.10 -21.89 3.21
CA TYR A 215 11.25 -21.66 4.66
C TYR A 215 11.74 -20.24 4.99
N MET A 216 12.64 -19.69 4.17
CA MET A 216 13.10 -18.30 4.31
C MET A 216 11.93 -17.32 4.13
N CYS A 217 11.11 -17.52 3.09
CA CYS A 217 9.97 -16.66 2.82
C CYS A 217 8.87 -16.80 3.87
N GLY A 218 8.53 -18.02 4.30
CA GLY A 218 7.57 -18.24 5.38
C GLY A 218 8.06 -17.67 6.72
N ALA A 219 9.36 -17.72 7.00
CA ALA A 219 9.93 -17.04 8.17
C ALA A 219 9.73 -15.52 8.08
N MET A 220 9.94 -14.90 6.92
CA MET A 220 9.69 -13.46 6.74
C MET A 220 8.20 -13.11 6.90
N ASN A 221 7.32 -13.90 6.29
CA ASN A 221 5.86 -13.70 6.32
C ASN A 221 5.25 -13.87 7.71
N SER A 222 5.94 -14.57 8.62
CA SER A 222 5.50 -14.77 10.00
C SER A 222 5.69 -13.57 10.93
N LEU A 223 6.54 -12.61 10.53
CA LEU A 223 6.94 -11.50 11.39
C LEU A 223 5.80 -10.50 11.55
N ASP A 224 5.40 -9.89 10.44
CA ASP A 224 4.26 -9.00 10.31
C ASP A 224 3.86 -8.86 8.83
N THR A 225 2.80 -8.11 8.53
CA THR A 225 2.30 -7.91 7.16
C THR A 225 3.20 -7.02 6.30
N TYR A 226 4.23 -6.37 6.86
CA TYR A 226 5.09 -5.41 6.16
C TYR A 226 6.49 -5.96 5.86
N SER A 227 6.89 -7.00 6.59
CA SER A 227 8.17 -7.68 6.48
C SER A 227 8.08 -8.78 5.43
N THR A 228 9.01 -8.77 4.48
CA THR A 228 8.97 -9.72 3.36
C THR A 228 10.34 -9.90 2.71
N TYR A 229 10.53 -11.02 2.04
CA TYR A 229 11.63 -11.23 1.14
C TYR A 229 11.37 -10.48 -0.19
N LEU A 230 12.39 -9.81 -0.70
CA LEU A 230 12.35 -9.11 -1.98
C LEU A 230 13.24 -9.88 -2.96
N THR A 231 12.67 -10.29 -4.08
CA THR A 231 13.45 -10.75 -5.24
C THR A 231 14.35 -9.63 -5.78
N GLY A 232 15.21 -9.93 -6.76
CA GLY A 232 16.09 -8.92 -7.35
C GLY A 232 15.31 -7.77 -7.99
N ASP A 233 14.28 -8.08 -8.77
CA ASP A 233 13.46 -7.08 -9.44
C ASP A 233 12.56 -6.33 -8.45
N GLN A 234 12.02 -7.01 -7.42
CA GLN A 234 11.27 -6.35 -6.34
C GLN A 234 12.13 -5.40 -5.51
N LEU A 235 13.41 -5.74 -5.28
CA LEU A 235 14.35 -4.86 -4.59
C LEU A 235 14.61 -3.59 -5.42
N ASP A 236 14.80 -3.74 -6.73
CA ASP A 236 14.98 -2.61 -7.65
C ASP A 236 13.71 -1.74 -7.70
N ASP A 237 12.52 -2.32 -7.71
CA ASP A 237 11.23 -1.62 -7.66
C ASP A 237 11.13 -0.75 -6.39
N VAL A 238 11.50 -1.30 -5.23
CA VAL A 238 11.48 -0.56 -3.96
C VAL A 238 12.47 0.61 -3.98
N TYR A 239 13.68 0.42 -4.52
CA TYR A 239 14.64 1.53 -4.65
C TYR A 239 14.19 2.60 -5.65
N SER A 240 13.57 2.18 -6.75
CA SER A 240 12.99 3.05 -7.77
C SER A 240 11.91 3.95 -7.16
N GLN A 241 10.99 3.37 -6.37
CA GLN A 241 9.98 4.13 -5.63
C GLN A 241 10.59 5.16 -4.66
N ILE A 242 11.64 4.79 -3.93
CA ILE A 242 12.33 5.68 -2.98
C ILE A 242 12.98 6.86 -3.70
N GLU A 243 13.68 6.58 -4.78
CA GLU A 243 14.42 7.58 -5.55
C GLU A 243 13.50 8.38 -6.50
N GLY A 244 12.22 8.05 -6.55
CA GLY A 244 11.23 8.74 -7.36
C GLY A 244 11.43 8.63 -8.86
N ASN A 245 11.96 7.49 -9.29
CA ASN A 245 12.17 7.21 -10.69
C ASN A 245 11.83 5.76 -10.96
N PHE A 246 11.25 5.49 -12.13
CA PHE A 246 10.93 4.14 -12.54
C PHE A 246 11.64 3.83 -13.84
N VAL A 247 12.20 2.62 -13.94
CA VAL A 247 12.65 2.10 -15.22
C VAL A 247 11.49 1.37 -15.88
N GLY A 248 11.00 1.90 -17.00
CA GLY A 248 9.85 1.33 -17.67
C GLY A 248 9.44 2.13 -18.90
N LEU A 249 8.14 2.07 -19.21
CA LEU A 249 7.56 2.74 -20.38
C LEU A 249 7.06 4.15 -20.03
N GLY A 250 6.92 4.47 -18.74
CA GLY A 250 6.35 5.75 -18.29
C GLY A 250 4.84 5.83 -18.51
N ILE A 251 4.11 4.82 -18.05
CA ILE A 251 2.65 4.71 -18.19
C ILE A 251 2.01 4.33 -16.85
N GLU A 252 0.84 4.88 -16.58
CA GLU A 252 -0.04 4.45 -15.50
C GLU A 252 -1.08 3.47 -16.07
N LEU A 253 -1.28 2.35 -15.38
CA LEU A 253 -2.08 1.23 -15.88
C LEU A 253 -3.25 0.93 -14.95
N LYS A 254 -4.37 0.52 -15.54
CA LYS A 254 -5.53 0.01 -14.83
C LYS A 254 -5.94 -1.34 -15.41
N ALA A 255 -6.32 -2.27 -14.53
CA ALA A 255 -6.92 -3.52 -14.94
C ALA A 255 -8.25 -3.25 -15.66
N ASP A 256 -8.44 -3.82 -16.85
CA ASP A 256 -9.66 -3.61 -17.62
C ASP A 256 -10.00 -4.83 -18.49
N GLN A 257 -10.92 -5.67 -18.02
CA GLN A 257 -11.53 -6.76 -18.77
C GLN A 257 -10.52 -7.66 -19.52
N GLY A 258 -9.46 -8.10 -18.85
CA GLY A 258 -8.41 -8.96 -19.46
C GLY A 258 -7.40 -8.22 -20.34
N SER A 259 -7.43 -6.88 -20.31
CA SER A 259 -6.43 -5.97 -20.90
C SER A 259 -5.89 -5.01 -19.85
N LEU A 260 -4.80 -4.32 -20.18
CA LEU A 260 -4.30 -3.21 -19.35
C LEU A 260 -4.69 -1.89 -20.03
N LEU A 261 -5.62 -1.16 -19.43
CA LEU A 261 -5.97 0.19 -19.85
C LEU A 261 -4.86 1.15 -19.42
N ILE A 262 -4.40 1.97 -20.35
CA ILE A 262 -3.44 3.04 -20.08
C ILE A 262 -4.22 4.24 -19.55
N ALA A 263 -4.14 4.45 -18.24
CA ALA A 263 -4.81 5.54 -17.56
C ALA A 263 -4.12 6.88 -17.84
N ASP A 264 -2.80 6.90 -17.81
CA ASP A 264 -2.00 8.08 -18.09
C ASP A 264 -0.64 7.73 -18.72
N VAL A 265 0.00 8.71 -19.37
CA VAL A 265 1.32 8.59 -19.99
C VAL A 265 2.18 9.75 -19.54
N ILE A 266 3.36 9.45 -18.99
CA ILE A 266 4.29 10.46 -18.51
C ILE A 266 4.80 11.29 -19.69
N THR A 267 4.64 12.60 -19.60
CA THR A 267 5.09 13.55 -20.62
C THR A 267 6.60 13.47 -20.81
N LYS A 268 7.05 13.46 -22.08
CA LYS A 268 8.43 13.20 -22.53
C LYS A 268 8.97 11.82 -22.14
N GLY A 269 8.08 10.89 -21.76
CA GLY A 269 8.43 9.51 -21.44
C GLY A 269 8.53 8.59 -22.66
N PRO A 270 9.08 7.38 -22.51
CA PRO A 270 9.28 6.44 -23.62
C PRO A 270 8.01 6.02 -24.34
N ALA A 271 6.90 5.83 -23.62
CA ALA A 271 5.60 5.49 -24.19
C ALA A 271 5.04 6.62 -25.05
N GLU A 272 5.11 7.88 -24.58
CA GLU A 272 4.69 9.04 -25.37
C GLU A 272 5.51 9.14 -26.66
N ALA A 273 6.84 8.98 -26.56
CA ALA A 273 7.74 8.96 -27.72
C ALA A 273 7.42 7.83 -28.71
N ALA A 274 6.91 6.71 -28.21
CA ALA A 274 6.46 5.57 -29.02
C ALA A 274 5.02 5.72 -29.55
N GLY A 275 4.34 6.84 -29.27
CA GLY A 275 3.00 7.13 -29.76
C GLY A 275 1.87 6.42 -29.01
N ILE A 276 2.14 5.94 -27.80
CA ILE A 276 1.13 5.40 -26.87
C ILE A 276 0.42 6.57 -26.17
N ARG A 277 -0.90 6.45 -25.99
CA ARG A 277 -1.73 7.54 -25.44
C ARG A 277 -2.63 7.04 -24.30
N PRO A 278 -3.07 7.93 -23.39
CA PRO A 278 -4.14 7.61 -22.46
C PRO A 278 -5.39 7.08 -23.19
N GLY A 279 -6.05 6.07 -22.62
CA GLY A 279 -7.20 5.39 -23.21
C GLY A 279 -6.86 4.20 -24.12
N ASP A 280 -5.59 4.05 -24.52
CA ASP A 280 -5.10 2.85 -25.21
C ASP A 280 -5.19 1.61 -24.29
N ARG A 281 -5.39 0.42 -24.87
CA ARG A 281 -5.33 -0.86 -24.15
C ARG A 281 -4.18 -1.73 -24.64
N ILE A 282 -3.36 -2.21 -23.71
CA ILE A 282 -2.36 -3.24 -24.00
C ILE A 282 -3.05 -4.60 -23.95
N ILE A 283 -3.02 -5.32 -25.08
CA ILE A 283 -3.65 -6.63 -25.24
C ILE A 283 -2.63 -7.78 -25.38
N ALA A 284 -1.35 -7.45 -25.63
CA ALA A 284 -0.27 -8.43 -25.56
C ALA A 284 1.07 -7.76 -25.22
N VAL A 285 1.95 -8.49 -24.53
CA VAL A 285 3.32 -8.09 -24.18
C VAL A 285 4.27 -9.20 -24.62
N ASP A 286 5.24 -8.87 -25.48
CA ASP A 286 6.19 -9.80 -26.10
C ASP A 286 5.52 -11.06 -26.70
N GLY A 287 4.34 -10.85 -27.32
CA GLY A 287 3.55 -11.90 -27.97
C GLY A 287 2.66 -12.72 -27.04
N VAL A 288 2.71 -12.49 -25.72
CA VAL A 288 1.82 -13.13 -24.75
C VAL A 288 0.57 -12.28 -24.58
N SER A 289 -0.60 -12.86 -24.78
CA SER A 289 -1.89 -12.18 -24.57
C SER A 289 -2.08 -11.81 -23.10
N THR A 290 -2.57 -10.60 -22.83
CA THR A 290 -2.91 -10.18 -21.46
C THR A 290 -4.10 -10.95 -20.88
N GLN A 291 -4.87 -11.65 -21.71
CA GLN A 291 -5.96 -12.53 -21.26
C GLN A 291 -5.46 -13.89 -20.76
N ASP A 292 -4.24 -14.29 -21.14
CA ASP A 292 -3.66 -15.59 -20.75
C ASP A 292 -2.90 -15.51 -19.42
N VAL A 293 -2.75 -14.32 -18.86
CA VAL A 293 -2.01 -14.03 -17.62
C VAL A 293 -2.81 -13.12 -16.71
N SER A 294 -2.44 -13.05 -15.43
CA SER A 294 -3.05 -12.06 -14.52
C SER A 294 -2.62 -10.63 -14.90
N THR A 295 -3.45 -9.64 -14.54
CA THR A 295 -3.15 -8.21 -14.71
C THR A 295 -1.78 -7.84 -14.12
N ASP A 296 -1.48 -8.31 -12.90
CA ASP A 296 -0.20 -8.03 -12.24
C ASP A 296 0.98 -8.58 -13.05
N ARG A 297 0.84 -9.81 -13.56
CA ARG A 297 1.86 -10.43 -14.40
C ARG A 297 2.03 -9.68 -15.71
N ALA A 298 0.95 -9.26 -16.36
CA ALA A 298 1.02 -8.46 -17.57
C ALA A 298 1.73 -7.11 -17.32
N ALA A 299 1.47 -6.46 -16.18
CA ALA A 299 2.14 -5.23 -15.79
C ALA A 299 3.64 -5.45 -15.51
N ASP A 300 4.00 -6.54 -14.81
CA ASP A 300 5.40 -6.88 -14.53
C ASP A 300 6.19 -7.20 -15.81
N MET A 301 5.56 -7.77 -16.85
CA MET A 301 6.20 -8.01 -18.15
C MET A 301 6.60 -6.72 -18.89
N LEU A 302 5.95 -5.60 -18.59
CA LEU A 302 6.30 -4.30 -19.18
C LEU A 302 7.61 -3.75 -18.57
N LYS A 303 7.97 -4.18 -17.36
CA LYS A 303 9.24 -3.82 -16.72
C LYS A 303 10.40 -4.62 -17.30
N GLY A 304 11.62 -4.19 -16.98
CA GLY A 304 12.85 -4.84 -17.43
C GLY A 304 14.05 -3.92 -17.34
N GLU A 305 15.21 -4.42 -17.74
CA GLU A 305 16.47 -3.69 -17.63
C GLU A 305 16.45 -2.38 -18.42
N GLN A 306 17.05 -1.33 -17.84
CA GLN A 306 17.14 -0.04 -18.50
C GLN A 306 17.86 -0.17 -19.85
N GLY A 307 17.29 0.43 -20.88
CA GLY A 307 17.80 0.40 -22.25
C GLY A 307 17.36 -0.82 -23.07
N SER A 308 16.77 -1.84 -22.45
CA SER A 308 16.12 -2.95 -23.16
C SER A 308 14.84 -2.49 -23.87
N THR A 309 14.28 -3.33 -24.73
CA THR A 309 13.03 -3.05 -25.45
C THR A 309 11.94 -4.04 -25.09
N VAL A 310 10.68 -3.60 -25.19
CA VAL A 310 9.48 -4.45 -25.08
C VAL A 310 8.59 -4.25 -26.29
N ASN A 311 7.97 -5.33 -26.76
CA ASN A 311 6.98 -5.29 -27.82
C ASN A 311 5.58 -5.34 -27.20
N VAL A 312 4.82 -4.25 -27.34
CA VAL A 312 3.44 -4.17 -26.84
C VAL A 312 2.47 -4.10 -28.00
N THR A 313 1.43 -4.94 -27.95
CA THR A 313 0.29 -4.81 -28.89
C THR A 313 -0.76 -3.95 -28.23
N VAL A 314 -1.05 -2.81 -28.86
CA VAL A 314 -1.92 -1.77 -28.32
C VAL A 314 -3.14 -1.60 -29.22
N VAL A 315 -4.32 -1.46 -28.62
CA VAL A 315 -5.56 -1.09 -29.31
C VAL A 315 -6.08 0.23 -28.77
N SER A 316 -6.21 1.24 -29.61
CA SER A 316 -6.93 2.48 -29.26
C SER A 316 -8.43 2.27 -29.50
N PRO A 317 -9.31 3.02 -28.81
CA PRO A 317 -10.76 2.83 -28.84
C PRO A 317 -11.39 2.67 -30.25
N ASP A 318 -10.83 3.33 -31.28
CA ASP A 318 -11.38 3.35 -32.63
C ASP A 318 -10.39 2.85 -33.72
N THR A 319 -9.39 2.04 -33.35
CA THR A 319 -8.32 1.64 -34.29
C THR A 319 -8.02 0.14 -34.26
N ASN A 320 -7.44 -0.36 -35.34
CA ASN A 320 -6.91 -1.72 -35.37
C ASN A 320 -5.72 -1.87 -34.39
N PRO A 321 -5.51 -3.07 -33.81
CA PRO A 321 -4.33 -3.34 -32.99
C PRO A 321 -3.04 -3.01 -33.75
N ARG A 322 -2.12 -2.34 -33.06
CA ARG A 322 -0.78 -2.03 -33.58
C ARG A 322 0.29 -2.57 -32.66
N LEU A 323 1.35 -3.11 -33.24
CA LEU A 323 2.55 -3.49 -32.49
C LEU A 323 3.45 -2.27 -32.34
N VAL A 324 3.84 -1.97 -31.10
CA VAL A 324 4.72 -0.87 -30.75
C VAL A 324 5.91 -1.42 -29.98
N THR A 325 7.12 -1.09 -30.43
CA THR A 325 8.35 -1.39 -29.69
C THR A 325 8.72 -0.18 -28.85
N VAL A 326 8.78 -0.36 -27.53
CA VAL A 326 9.12 0.71 -26.58
C VAL A 326 10.44 0.38 -25.92
N ARG A 327 11.34 1.36 -25.84
CA ARG A 327 12.59 1.25 -25.07
C ARG A 327 12.30 1.55 -23.61
N ARG A 328 12.77 0.71 -22.69
CA ARG A 328 12.66 0.94 -21.25
C ARG A 328 13.68 1.99 -20.85
N GLU A 329 13.23 3.09 -20.28
CA GLU A 329 14.11 4.15 -19.80
C GLU A 329 13.73 4.56 -18.38
N ARG A 330 14.66 5.25 -17.71
CA ARG A 330 14.39 5.85 -16.42
C ARG A 330 13.49 7.07 -16.63
N VAL A 331 12.37 7.09 -15.95
CA VAL A 331 11.40 8.19 -15.94
C VAL A 331 11.28 8.70 -14.52
N ASP A 332 11.55 10.00 -14.33
CA ASP A 332 11.37 10.64 -13.03
C ASP A 332 9.88 10.96 -12.84
N VAL A 333 9.33 10.59 -11.69
CA VAL A 333 7.93 10.83 -11.34
C VAL A 333 7.88 11.92 -10.28
N PRO A 334 7.25 13.08 -10.55
CA PRO A 334 7.10 14.12 -9.54
C PRO A 334 6.33 13.57 -8.34
N SER A 335 6.81 13.84 -7.14
CA SER A 335 6.07 13.51 -5.92
C SER A 335 4.95 14.51 -5.59
N VAL A 336 4.99 15.70 -6.22
CA VAL A 336 4.04 16.80 -6.04
C VAL A 336 3.35 17.11 -7.36
N GLU A 337 2.02 17.13 -7.31
CA GLU A 337 1.16 17.27 -8.48
C GLU A 337 0.11 18.38 -8.27
N ASP A 338 -0.56 18.78 -9.36
CA ASP A 338 -1.69 19.70 -9.34
C ASP A 338 -1.45 21.09 -8.70
N VAL A 339 -0.21 21.60 -8.78
CA VAL A 339 0.17 22.86 -8.12
C VAL A 339 -0.56 24.09 -8.71
N LYS A 340 -1.64 24.55 -8.07
CA LYS A 340 -2.47 25.67 -8.56
C LYS A 340 -3.19 26.42 -7.44
N VAL A 341 -3.57 27.66 -7.71
CA VAL A 341 -4.53 28.41 -6.88
C VAL A 341 -5.94 27.99 -7.30
N ILE A 342 -6.57 27.16 -6.48
CA ILE A 342 -7.89 26.56 -6.77
C ILE A 342 -9.06 27.50 -6.42
N ASP A 343 -8.81 28.55 -5.64
CA ASP A 343 -9.76 29.63 -5.42
C ASP A 343 -9.01 30.96 -5.48
N ALA A 344 -9.09 31.64 -6.62
CA ALA A 344 -8.42 32.92 -6.84
C ALA A 344 -8.99 34.04 -5.97
N ALA A 345 -10.30 34.03 -5.67
CA ALA A 345 -10.94 35.08 -4.88
C ALA A 345 -10.46 35.03 -3.42
N ALA A 346 -10.37 33.82 -2.85
CA ALA A 346 -9.87 33.59 -1.50
C ALA A 346 -8.35 33.40 -1.41
N GLY A 347 -7.65 33.15 -2.52
CA GLY A 347 -6.23 32.86 -2.57
C GLY A 347 -5.89 31.47 -2.00
N VAL A 348 -6.71 30.45 -2.25
CA VAL A 348 -6.46 29.08 -1.75
C VAL A 348 -5.52 28.37 -2.73
N GLY A 349 -4.28 28.15 -2.30
CA GLY A 349 -3.31 27.30 -2.99
C GLY A 349 -3.58 25.82 -2.72
N TYR A 350 -3.22 24.98 -3.68
CA TYR A 350 -3.38 23.53 -3.61
C TYR A 350 -2.21 22.83 -4.28
N PHE A 351 -1.80 21.71 -3.70
CA PHE A 351 -1.05 20.67 -4.38
C PHE A 351 -1.31 19.32 -3.71
N ARG A 352 -1.07 18.25 -4.46
CA ARG A 352 -1.16 16.87 -3.99
C ARG A 352 0.24 16.29 -3.82
N ILE A 353 0.49 15.58 -2.72
CA ILE A 353 1.69 14.74 -2.57
C ILE A 353 1.27 13.30 -2.83
N SER A 354 1.71 12.71 -3.94
CA SER A 354 1.34 11.34 -4.33
C SER A 354 2.16 10.27 -3.61
N SER A 355 3.42 10.56 -3.28
CA SER A 355 4.27 9.72 -2.43
C SER A 355 5.43 10.53 -1.81
N PHE A 356 5.93 10.12 -0.64
CA PHE A 356 7.11 10.71 -0.01
C PHE A 356 8.40 10.08 -0.56
N GLN A 357 8.88 10.62 -1.68
CA GLN A 357 10.08 10.21 -2.40
C GLN A 357 11.24 11.16 -2.08
N LYS A 358 12.48 10.80 -2.42
CA LYS A 358 13.68 11.61 -2.13
C LYS A 358 13.66 13.05 -2.68
N THR A 359 12.83 13.34 -3.68
CA THR A 359 12.70 14.69 -4.25
C THR A 359 11.61 15.52 -3.58
N THR A 360 10.83 14.95 -2.67
CA THR A 360 9.58 15.56 -2.18
C THR A 360 9.80 16.90 -1.52
N SER A 361 10.80 17.01 -0.66
CA SER A 361 11.09 18.27 0.04
C SER A 361 11.39 19.42 -0.94
N ARG A 362 12.18 19.16 -1.99
CA ARG A 362 12.46 20.11 -3.10
C ARG A 362 11.23 20.43 -3.93
N ASP A 363 10.42 19.43 -4.25
CA ASP A 363 9.24 19.59 -5.11
C ASP A 363 8.15 20.39 -4.36
N VAL A 364 8.01 20.17 -3.04
CA VAL A 364 7.18 20.99 -2.14
C VAL A 364 7.69 22.43 -2.07
N ASP A 365 8.99 22.68 -1.92
CA ASP A 365 9.52 24.05 -1.91
C ASP A 365 9.22 24.78 -3.21
N SER A 366 9.38 24.10 -4.35
CA SER A 366 9.07 24.63 -5.67
C SER A 366 7.57 24.97 -5.79
N ALA A 367 6.70 24.10 -5.29
CA ALA A 367 5.26 24.32 -5.26
C ALA A 367 4.88 25.51 -4.38
N LEU A 368 5.44 25.62 -3.18
CA LEU A 368 5.20 26.72 -2.24
C LEU A 368 5.61 28.07 -2.82
N TRP A 369 6.80 28.16 -3.44
CA TRP A 369 7.25 29.40 -4.07
C TRP A 369 6.46 29.77 -5.33
N LYS A 370 5.98 28.78 -6.09
CA LYS A 370 5.05 29.03 -7.19
C LYS A 370 3.73 29.61 -6.65
N LEU A 371 3.08 28.92 -5.71
CA LEU A 371 1.80 29.34 -5.15
C LEU A 371 1.88 30.70 -4.44
N HIS A 372 2.98 30.98 -3.74
CA HIS A 372 3.23 32.28 -3.13
C HIS A 372 3.25 33.41 -4.18
N ARG A 373 3.93 33.20 -5.31
CA ARG A 373 3.92 34.16 -6.44
C ARG A 373 2.55 34.29 -7.09
N ASP A 374 1.78 33.20 -7.11
CA ASP A 374 0.41 33.16 -7.63
C ASP A 374 -0.62 33.79 -6.66
N GLY A 375 -0.21 34.32 -5.51
CA GLY A 375 -1.08 35.05 -4.58
C GLY A 375 -1.73 34.19 -3.49
N MET A 376 -1.15 33.03 -3.17
CA MET A 376 -1.62 32.14 -2.11
C MET A 376 -1.70 32.84 -0.75
N ARG A 377 -2.86 32.70 -0.10
CA ARG A 377 -3.16 33.19 1.26
C ARG A 377 -3.44 32.06 2.25
N SER A 378 -3.90 30.90 1.77
CA SER A 378 -3.98 29.65 2.53
C SER A 378 -3.65 28.47 1.63
N LEU A 379 -3.33 27.32 2.23
CA LEU A 379 -2.85 26.14 1.52
C LEU A 379 -3.66 24.91 1.91
N VAL A 380 -4.07 24.15 0.90
CA VAL A 380 -4.58 22.79 1.02
C VAL A 380 -3.51 21.83 0.50
N ILE A 381 -3.06 20.90 1.33
CA ILE A 381 -2.15 19.81 0.92
C ILE A 381 -2.95 18.51 0.91
N ASP A 382 -3.00 17.85 -0.23
CA ASP A 382 -3.73 16.62 -0.41
C ASP A 382 -2.79 15.41 -0.32
N VAL A 383 -3.00 14.53 0.66
CA VAL A 383 -2.27 13.27 0.80
C VAL A 383 -3.19 12.05 0.67
N ARG A 384 -4.39 12.23 0.11
CA ARG A 384 -5.32 11.14 -0.20
C ARG A 384 -4.70 10.17 -1.20
N GLY A 385 -4.92 8.87 -1.00
CA GLY A 385 -4.32 7.81 -1.81
C GLY A 385 -2.81 7.64 -1.64
N ASN A 386 -2.14 8.41 -0.78
CA ASN A 386 -0.68 8.36 -0.63
C ASN A 386 -0.26 7.28 0.39
N PRO A 387 0.37 6.16 -0.05
CA PRO A 387 0.75 5.04 0.81
C PRO A 387 1.96 5.34 1.72
N GLY A 388 2.49 6.56 1.66
CA GLY A 388 3.63 7.05 2.41
C GLY A 388 4.89 7.10 1.55
N GLY A 389 6.01 6.61 2.12
CA GLY A 389 7.33 6.69 1.52
C GLY A 389 8.40 6.90 2.59
N LEU A 390 9.42 7.67 2.27
CA LEU A 390 10.52 8.01 3.17
C LEU A 390 10.03 8.81 4.39
N LEU A 391 10.31 8.28 5.59
CA LEU A 391 10.06 8.97 6.85
C LEU A 391 10.77 10.33 6.89
N THR A 392 12.01 10.39 6.42
CA THR A 392 12.82 11.62 6.42
C THR A 392 12.17 12.73 5.60
N GLU A 393 11.57 12.38 4.46
CA GLU A 393 10.88 13.35 3.61
C GLU A 393 9.58 13.85 4.25
N ALA A 394 8.82 12.99 4.93
CA ALA A 394 7.67 13.45 5.70
C ALA A 394 8.07 14.38 6.85
N VAL A 395 9.19 14.09 7.52
CA VAL A 395 9.75 14.96 8.56
C VAL A 395 10.15 16.31 7.97
N GLU A 396 10.92 16.31 6.87
CA GLU A 396 11.34 17.53 6.19
C GLU A 396 10.13 18.36 5.70
N VAL A 397 9.13 17.72 5.11
CA VAL A 397 7.91 18.40 4.66
C VAL A 397 7.14 18.99 5.85
N ALA A 398 7.00 18.25 6.96
CA ALA A 398 6.37 18.76 8.18
C ALA A 398 7.13 19.94 8.80
N ASP A 399 8.47 19.90 8.74
CA ASP A 399 9.35 20.94 9.29
C ASP A 399 9.14 22.32 8.63
N ARG A 400 8.70 22.34 7.37
CA ARG A 400 8.33 23.58 6.67
C ARG A 400 7.13 24.29 7.28
N PHE A 401 6.32 23.60 8.08
CA PHE A 401 5.08 24.16 8.65
C PHE A 401 5.08 24.20 10.18
N ILE A 402 5.83 23.33 10.85
CA ILE A 402 5.89 23.24 12.31
C ILE A 402 7.02 24.13 12.83
N PHE A 403 6.74 24.92 13.87
CA PHE A 403 7.65 25.96 14.33
C PHE A 403 8.69 25.49 15.35
N ASP A 404 8.29 24.57 16.23
CA ASP A 404 9.15 23.87 17.19
C ASP A 404 8.45 22.59 17.69
N GLY A 405 9.20 21.76 18.43
CA GLY A 405 8.72 20.52 19.03
C GLY A 405 8.96 19.27 18.18
N THR A 406 8.54 18.12 18.69
CA THR A 406 8.68 16.82 18.03
C THR A 406 7.71 16.71 16.86
N ILE A 407 8.19 16.28 15.71
CA ILE A 407 7.40 15.92 14.53
C ILE A 407 6.95 14.46 14.64
N VAL A 408 7.88 13.56 14.95
CA VAL A 408 7.63 12.13 15.14
C VAL A 408 8.74 11.51 15.98
N ALA A 409 8.39 10.53 16.80
CA ALA A 409 9.36 9.72 17.52
C ALA A 409 9.33 8.28 17.00
N THR A 410 10.50 7.65 16.85
CA THR A 410 10.62 6.22 16.54
C THR A 410 11.10 5.47 17.76
N HIS A 411 10.57 4.27 17.98
CA HIS A 411 11.05 3.32 18.98
C HIS A 411 11.24 1.97 18.32
N GLY A 412 12.47 1.50 18.27
CA GLY A 412 12.84 0.20 17.73
C GLY A 412 13.54 -0.67 18.75
N ARG A 413 14.14 -1.75 18.25
CA ARG A 413 14.84 -2.71 19.11
C ARG A 413 16.16 -2.19 19.65
N SER A 414 16.90 -1.44 18.83
CA SER A 414 18.20 -0.90 19.19
C SER A 414 18.11 0.59 19.50
N ALA A 415 19.02 1.10 20.33
CA ALA A 415 19.09 2.53 20.63
C ALA A 415 19.27 3.41 19.38
N ARG A 416 19.80 2.86 18.28
CA ARG A 416 19.96 3.58 17.00
C ARG A 416 18.64 3.78 16.26
N GLU A 417 17.63 2.96 16.55
CA GLU A 417 16.29 3.07 15.98
C GLU A 417 15.39 3.99 16.82
N ASN A 418 15.87 4.42 18.00
CA ASN A 418 15.16 5.34 18.88
C ASN A 418 15.57 6.77 18.53
N TYR A 419 14.66 7.52 17.90
CA TYR A 419 14.95 8.88 17.45
C TYR A 419 13.75 9.80 17.67
N ASP A 420 14.02 11.05 18.03
CA ASP A 420 13.04 12.12 18.20
C ASP A 420 13.32 13.17 17.13
N TYR A 421 12.53 13.14 16.05
CA TYR A 421 12.65 14.07 14.93
C TYR A 421 11.98 15.38 15.32
N LYS A 422 12.71 16.49 15.29
CA LYS A 422 12.26 17.81 15.78
C LYS A 422 12.18 18.83 14.67
N ALA A 423 11.25 19.76 14.82
CA ALA A 423 11.09 20.90 13.94
C ALA A 423 12.11 22.02 14.24
N HIS A 424 12.41 22.80 13.20
CA HIS A 424 13.30 23.93 13.18
C HIS A 424 12.54 25.21 12.79
N ARG A 425 12.78 26.26 13.56
CA ARG A 425 12.06 27.53 13.46
C ARG A 425 12.32 28.33 12.16
N VAL A 426 13.48 28.16 11.55
CA VAL A 426 13.92 29.01 10.44
C VAL A 426 13.23 28.56 9.16
N GLY A 427 12.61 29.49 8.43
CA GLY A 427 11.96 29.18 7.16
C GLY A 427 10.54 28.60 7.27
N THR A 428 9.97 28.51 8.48
CA THR A 428 8.61 27.99 8.68
C THR A 428 7.55 28.86 7.99
N TRP A 429 6.76 28.26 7.11
CA TRP A 429 5.62 28.89 6.46
C TRP A 429 4.48 29.12 7.46
N ARG A 430 3.87 30.31 7.41
CA ARG A 430 2.82 30.74 8.35
C ARG A 430 1.41 30.81 7.73
N VAL A 431 1.27 30.46 6.46
CA VAL A 431 -0.04 30.45 5.82
C VAL A 431 -0.98 29.43 6.51
N PRO A 432 -2.27 29.74 6.67
CA PRO A 432 -3.25 28.75 7.11
C PRO A 432 -3.17 27.47 6.28
N LEU A 433 -3.22 26.33 6.96
CA LEU A 433 -2.97 25.01 6.37
C LEU A 433 -4.15 24.07 6.62
N VAL A 434 -4.54 23.36 5.57
CA VAL A 434 -5.47 22.24 5.61
C VAL A 434 -4.82 21.03 4.97
N VAL A 435 -4.98 19.85 5.57
CA VAL A 435 -4.47 18.58 5.03
C VAL A 435 -5.65 17.66 4.74
N LEU A 436 -5.72 17.11 3.52
CA LEU A 436 -6.75 16.15 3.13
C LEU A 436 -6.23 14.73 3.27
N ILE A 437 -7.02 13.86 3.90
CA ILE A 437 -6.68 12.45 4.17
C ILE A 437 -7.83 11.51 3.82
N ASP A 438 -7.49 10.24 3.59
CA ASP A 438 -8.41 9.14 3.38
C ASP A 438 -7.88 7.82 3.95
N SER A 439 -8.59 6.71 3.74
CA SER A 439 -8.20 5.38 4.23
C SER A 439 -6.92 4.82 3.64
N ASP A 440 -6.46 5.37 2.50
CA ASP A 440 -5.26 4.92 1.79
C ASP A 440 -4.04 5.80 2.11
N SER A 441 -4.26 6.93 2.79
CA SER A 441 -3.22 7.73 3.41
C SER A 441 -2.51 6.91 4.49
N ALA A 442 -1.24 6.55 4.30
CA ALA A 442 -0.52 5.64 5.19
C ALA A 442 0.91 6.09 5.51
N SER A 443 1.47 5.59 6.62
CA SER A 443 2.89 5.72 6.99
C SER A 443 3.37 7.18 7.00
N ALA A 444 4.25 7.58 6.08
CA ALA A 444 4.78 8.94 5.98
C ALA A 444 3.67 10.02 5.87
N SER A 445 2.55 9.71 5.18
CA SER A 445 1.37 10.58 5.13
C SER A 445 0.73 10.77 6.52
N GLU A 446 0.72 9.72 7.33
CA GLU A 446 0.20 9.75 8.71
C GLU A 446 1.14 10.49 9.66
N ILE A 447 2.46 10.39 9.44
CA ILE A 447 3.45 11.20 10.15
C ILE A 447 3.19 12.68 9.86
N PHE A 448 3.08 13.06 8.59
CA PHE A 448 2.82 14.44 8.19
C PHE A 448 1.49 14.95 8.74
N ALA A 449 0.38 14.27 8.45
CA ALA A 449 -0.95 14.68 8.90
C ALA A 449 -1.07 14.70 10.44
N GLY A 450 -0.51 13.68 11.10
CA GLY A 450 -0.48 13.58 12.56
C GLY A 450 0.31 14.71 13.20
N ALA A 451 1.48 15.06 12.66
CA ALA A 451 2.28 16.17 13.17
C ALA A 451 1.57 17.52 13.00
N ILE A 452 0.98 17.79 11.83
CA ILE A 452 0.20 19.03 11.59
C ILE A 452 -0.98 19.14 12.57
N ARG A 453 -1.67 18.03 12.81
CA ARG A 453 -2.83 17.98 13.71
C ARG A 453 -2.44 18.15 15.17
N ASP A 454 -1.46 17.39 15.66
CA ASP A 454 -1.09 17.38 17.08
C ASP A 454 -0.49 18.73 17.53
N HIS A 455 0.23 19.41 16.63
CA HIS A 455 0.71 20.79 16.84
C HIS A 455 -0.38 21.86 16.70
N ARG A 456 -1.61 21.48 16.33
CA ARG A 456 -2.68 22.41 15.95
C ARG A 456 -2.24 23.40 14.87
N ARG A 457 -1.32 22.98 13.99
CA ARG A 457 -0.75 23.82 12.94
C ARG A 457 -1.73 24.02 11.77
N GLY A 458 -2.55 23.01 11.50
CA GLY A 458 -3.55 23.03 10.44
C GLY A 458 -4.75 22.17 10.80
N ARG A 459 -5.75 22.15 9.92
CA ARG A 459 -6.93 21.29 10.05
C ARG A 459 -6.79 20.06 9.17
N VAL A 460 -7.10 18.89 9.70
CA VAL A 460 -7.14 17.63 8.92
C VAL A 460 -8.58 17.32 8.52
N VAL A 461 -8.81 17.03 7.23
CA VAL A 461 -10.16 16.85 6.65
C VAL A 461 -10.23 15.55 5.87
N GLY A 462 -11.31 14.78 6.03
CA GLY A 462 -11.56 13.55 5.26
C GLY A 462 -12.06 12.40 6.11
N ILE A 463 -11.47 11.22 5.95
CA ILE A 463 -11.75 10.03 6.78
C ILE A 463 -10.46 9.52 7.43
N ARG A 464 -10.58 8.64 8.43
CA ARG A 464 -9.46 8.07 9.17
C ARG A 464 -8.46 7.38 8.23
N THR A 465 -7.18 7.60 8.49
CA THR A 465 -6.06 7.01 7.75
C THR A 465 -5.88 5.51 7.99
N TYR A 466 -4.97 4.89 7.22
CA TYR A 466 -4.75 3.44 7.20
C TYR A 466 -4.34 2.84 8.56
N GLY A 467 -3.49 3.52 9.33
CA GLY A 467 -2.96 3.04 10.61
C GLY A 467 -1.65 2.26 10.52
N LYS A 468 -0.79 2.55 9.54
CA LYS A 468 0.53 1.90 9.39
C LYS A 468 1.56 2.63 10.23
N GLY A 469 1.70 2.24 11.49
CA GLY A 469 2.59 2.87 12.47
C GLY A 469 4.00 2.27 12.58
N SER A 470 4.52 1.66 11.52
CA SER A 470 5.81 0.96 11.49
C SER A 470 6.79 1.61 10.52
N VAL A 471 8.08 1.58 10.87
CA VAL A 471 9.21 1.94 10.01
C VAL A 471 9.80 0.68 9.43
N GLN A 472 10.04 0.65 8.12
CA GLN A 472 10.69 -0.47 7.46
C GLN A 472 12.13 -0.12 7.06
N GLY A 473 13.05 -1.04 7.35
CA GLY A 473 14.38 -1.05 6.77
C GLY A 473 14.45 -2.01 5.59
N ILE A 474 15.21 -1.63 4.56
CA ILE A 474 15.50 -2.48 3.39
C ILE A 474 16.95 -2.93 3.50
N PHE A 475 17.14 -4.24 3.54
CA PHE A 475 18.44 -4.86 3.77
C PHE A 475 18.79 -5.77 2.59
N PRO A 476 19.67 -5.33 1.68
CA PRO A 476 20.22 -6.20 0.65
C PRO A 476 20.90 -7.44 1.25
N LEU A 477 20.78 -8.56 0.54
CA LEU A 477 21.49 -9.79 0.83
C LEU A 477 22.85 -9.76 0.14
N ARG A 478 23.89 -10.23 0.82
CA ARG A 478 25.27 -10.09 0.33
C ARG A 478 25.59 -11.07 -0.80
N SER A 479 24.99 -12.24 -0.74
CA SER A 479 25.36 -13.38 -1.60
C SER A 479 24.64 -13.39 -2.95
N ILE A 480 23.53 -12.65 -3.08
CA ILE A 480 22.67 -12.63 -4.27
C ILE A 480 22.04 -11.24 -4.44
N LYS A 481 21.61 -10.90 -5.67
CA LYS A 481 20.79 -9.71 -5.92
C LYS A 481 19.35 -9.95 -5.42
N ALA A 482 19.14 -9.73 -4.14
CA ALA A 482 17.85 -9.81 -3.45
C ALA A 482 17.94 -9.03 -2.13
N GLY A 483 16.82 -8.87 -1.43
CA GLY A 483 16.78 -8.15 -0.17
C GLY A 483 15.72 -8.68 0.79
N VAL A 484 15.72 -8.14 2.00
CA VAL A 484 14.60 -8.27 2.93
C VAL A 484 14.14 -6.91 3.38
N ARG A 485 12.82 -6.72 3.42
CA ARG A 485 12.18 -5.59 4.09
C ARG A 485 11.78 -6.05 5.48
N LEU A 486 12.17 -5.31 6.52
CA LEU A 486 11.87 -5.64 7.91
C LEU A 486 11.31 -4.43 8.62
N THR A 487 10.29 -4.63 9.46
CA THR A 487 9.89 -3.59 10.42
C THR A 487 10.98 -3.44 11.48
N THR A 488 11.60 -2.27 11.58
CA THR A 488 12.71 -2.00 12.51
C THR A 488 12.29 -1.18 13.72
N ALA A 489 11.25 -0.35 13.55
CA ALA A 489 10.73 0.51 14.59
C ALA A 489 9.23 0.73 14.45
N LYS A 490 8.61 1.20 15.54
CA LYS A 490 7.26 1.76 15.55
C LYS A 490 7.37 3.27 15.72
N PHE A 491 6.53 4.05 15.07
CA PHE A 491 6.53 5.50 15.22
C PHE A 491 5.32 6.02 15.99
N TYR A 492 5.54 7.14 16.66
CA TYR A 492 4.66 7.75 17.64
C TYR A 492 4.48 9.22 17.26
N SER A 493 3.24 9.67 17.32
CA SER A 493 2.86 11.07 17.12
C SER A 493 3.48 11.99 18.19
N PRO A 494 3.52 13.31 17.97
CA PRO A 494 4.03 14.27 18.96
C PRO A 494 3.37 14.17 20.33
N SER A 495 2.09 13.76 20.38
CA SER A 495 1.36 13.52 21.64
C SER A 495 1.75 12.21 22.36
N GLY A 496 2.69 11.43 21.84
CA GLY A 496 3.12 10.14 22.38
C GLY A 496 2.17 8.98 22.02
N ARG A 497 1.12 9.23 21.25
CA ARG A 497 0.19 8.19 20.78
C ARG A 497 0.83 7.36 19.66
N ALA A 498 0.77 6.03 19.81
CA ALA A 498 1.13 5.10 18.75
C ALA A 498 0.16 5.23 17.57
N ILE A 499 0.68 5.34 16.35
CA ILE A 499 -0.15 5.44 15.14
C ILE A 499 -0.60 4.06 14.66
N SER A 500 0.17 3.01 14.98
CA SER A 500 -0.10 1.63 14.55
C SER A 500 -1.49 1.17 14.97
N GLN A 501 -2.27 0.67 14.00
CA GLN A 501 -3.66 0.21 14.14
C GLN A 501 -4.69 1.27 14.55
N GLN A 502 -4.28 2.54 14.70
CA GLN A 502 -5.17 3.63 15.10
C GLN A 502 -5.36 4.66 13.98
N GLY A 503 -4.30 4.91 13.20
CA GLY A 503 -4.28 5.98 12.22
C GLY A 503 -4.39 7.38 12.83
N VAL A 504 -4.60 8.35 11.96
CA VAL A 504 -4.87 9.76 12.23
C VAL A 504 -6.36 10.00 12.00
N GLU A 505 -7.04 10.50 13.02
CA GLU A 505 -8.43 10.91 12.92
C GLU A 505 -8.52 12.33 12.33
N PRO A 506 -9.40 12.59 11.36
CA PRO A 506 -9.60 13.94 10.84
C PRO A 506 -10.26 14.83 11.88
N ASP A 507 -9.99 16.14 11.80
CA ASP A 507 -10.70 17.14 12.60
C ASP A 507 -12.07 17.50 11.99
N VAL A 508 -12.24 17.26 10.69
CA VAL A 508 -13.50 17.42 9.95
C VAL A 508 -13.76 16.14 9.16
N ILE A 509 -14.73 15.35 9.61
CA ILE A 509 -15.11 14.09 8.96
C ILE A 509 -15.97 14.38 7.74
N VAL A 510 -15.60 13.79 6.59
CA VAL A 510 -16.37 13.87 5.34
C VAL A 510 -16.52 12.46 4.78
N GLN A 511 -17.73 11.92 4.79
CA GLN A 511 -18.04 10.60 4.23
C GLN A 511 -18.76 10.74 2.88
N THR A 512 -18.21 10.13 1.84
CA THR A 512 -18.89 9.93 0.54
C THR A 512 -19.77 8.69 0.62
N VAL A 513 -21.09 8.85 0.50
CA VAL A 513 -22.01 7.72 0.32
C VAL A 513 -21.88 7.26 -1.13
N ALA A 514 -21.49 6.00 -1.36
CA ALA A 514 -21.35 5.45 -2.71
C ALA A 514 -22.70 5.50 -3.46
N LYS A 515 -22.71 6.07 -4.67
CA LYS A 515 -23.80 5.89 -5.64
C LYS A 515 -23.60 4.56 -6.39
N PRO A 516 -24.69 3.90 -6.85
CA PRO A 516 -24.59 2.65 -7.63
C PRO A 516 -23.79 2.79 -8.92
N ALA A 517 -23.14 1.70 -9.32
CA ALA A 517 -22.07 1.59 -10.31
C ALA A 517 -22.48 1.71 -11.80
N ASP A 518 -23.46 2.54 -12.15
CA ASP A 518 -23.91 2.77 -13.54
C ASP A 518 -23.75 4.23 -13.99
N ALA A 519 -22.58 4.83 -13.77
CA ALA A 519 -22.24 6.11 -14.37
C ALA A 519 -20.82 6.08 -14.94
N ALA A 520 -20.76 6.13 -16.28
CA ALA A 520 -19.55 6.29 -17.05
C ALA A 520 -18.75 7.52 -16.61
N PHE A 521 -17.43 7.43 -16.82
CA PHE A 521 -16.41 8.44 -16.59
C PHE A 521 -16.90 9.89 -16.59
N VAL A 522 -16.70 10.55 -15.45
CA VAL A 522 -16.65 12.01 -15.36
C VAL A 522 -15.25 12.32 -14.84
N GLU A 523 -14.48 13.10 -15.59
CA GLU A 523 -13.24 13.71 -15.08
C GLU A 523 -13.50 14.33 -13.70
N ALA A 524 -12.51 14.29 -12.81
CA ALA A 524 -12.63 14.84 -11.47
C ALA A 524 -12.79 16.38 -11.52
N ASP A 525 -14.03 16.82 -11.75
CA ASP A 525 -14.42 18.21 -11.68
C ASP A 525 -14.42 18.66 -10.21
N GLN A 526 -13.95 19.88 -9.96
CA GLN A 526 -13.84 20.46 -8.61
C GLN A 526 -15.20 20.51 -7.88
N ASP A 527 -16.30 20.42 -8.62
CA ASP A 527 -17.66 20.41 -8.10
C ASP A 527 -18.10 19.06 -7.49
N ASN A 528 -17.45 17.94 -7.83
CA ASN A 528 -17.88 16.59 -7.41
C ASN A 528 -17.07 15.97 -6.27
N ASP A 529 -15.99 16.60 -5.80
CA ASP A 529 -15.19 16.11 -4.67
C ASP A 529 -15.63 16.78 -3.35
N PRO A 530 -16.40 16.10 -2.47
CA PRO A 530 -16.85 16.68 -1.22
C PRO A 530 -15.73 16.90 -0.20
N VAL A 531 -14.65 16.12 -0.24
CA VAL A 531 -13.52 16.28 0.69
C VAL A 531 -12.71 17.52 0.31
N LEU A 532 -12.41 17.70 -0.98
CA LEU A 532 -11.75 18.91 -1.47
C LEU A 532 -12.59 20.16 -1.20
N ARG A 533 -13.90 20.14 -1.47
CA ARG A 533 -14.79 21.27 -1.16
C ARG A 533 -14.81 21.60 0.33
N ALA A 534 -14.83 20.59 1.20
CA ALA A 534 -14.71 20.79 2.64
C ALA A 534 -13.35 21.42 2.99
N GLY A 535 -12.26 20.94 2.39
CA GLY A 535 -10.92 21.48 2.55
C GLY A 535 -10.82 22.96 2.16
N ILE A 536 -11.33 23.34 0.98
CA ILE A 536 -11.38 24.73 0.52
C ILE A 536 -12.17 25.60 1.49
N ARG A 537 -13.32 25.12 1.97
CA ARG A 537 -14.14 25.85 2.95
C ARG A 537 -13.38 26.09 4.26
N GLU A 538 -12.71 25.08 4.79
CA GLU A 538 -11.87 25.24 5.99
C GLU A 538 -10.72 26.22 5.73
N ALA A 539 -10.07 26.15 4.57
CA ALA A 539 -8.99 27.05 4.19
C ALA A 539 -9.46 28.51 4.09
N ARG A 540 -10.69 28.76 3.60
CA ARG A 540 -11.34 30.09 3.61
C ARG A 540 -11.63 30.58 5.03
N ASN A 541 -12.18 29.71 5.87
CA ASN A 541 -12.52 30.05 7.26
C ASN A 541 -11.28 30.46 8.06
N LEU A 542 -10.15 29.76 7.87
CA LEU A 542 -8.92 30.08 8.56
C LEU A 542 -8.33 31.44 8.13
N ILE A 543 -8.53 31.87 6.89
CA ILE A 543 -8.15 33.23 6.45
C ILE A 543 -8.99 34.28 7.18
N ALA A 544 -10.30 34.05 7.33
CA ALA A 544 -11.21 35.02 7.96
C ALA A 544 -10.92 35.23 9.46
N VAL A 545 -10.35 34.21 10.13
CA VAL A 545 -10.04 34.23 11.57
C VAL A 545 -8.60 34.68 11.85
N ALA A 546 -7.71 34.66 10.84
CA ALA A 546 -6.33 35.12 11.02
C ALA A 546 -6.30 36.63 11.34
N PRO A 547 -5.61 37.07 12.41
CA PRO A 547 -5.53 38.49 12.73
C PRO A 547 -4.92 39.24 11.55
N GLN A 548 -5.68 40.19 10.98
CA GLN A 548 -5.19 41.08 9.93
C GLN A 548 -3.92 41.76 10.45
N ALA A 549 -2.76 41.41 9.89
CA ALA A 549 -1.53 42.11 10.18
C ALA A 549 -1.73 43.57 9.73
N LYS A 550 -1.87 44.48 10.71
CA LYS A 550 -1.87 45.92 10.41
C LYS A 550 -0.58 46.24 9.65
N PRO A 551 -0.64 47.05 8.59
CA PRO A 551 0.58 47.51 7.94
C PRO A 551 1.45 48.19 8.99
N GLN A 552 2.67 47.68 9.19
CA GLN A 552 3.65 48.35 10.04
C GLN A 552 3.89 49.73 9.45
N SER A 553 3.38 50.76 10.12
CA SER A 553 3.76 52.14 9.85
C SER A 553 5.26 52.26 10.07
N ASN A 554 6.01 52.60 9.02
CA ASN A 554 7.40 53.01 9.12
C ASN A 554 7.50 54.20 10.10
N GLN A 555 7.87 53.93 11.34
CA GLN A 555 8.49 54.92 12.21
C GLN A 555 9.99 54.65 12.20
N GLN A 556 10.70 55.42 11.39
CA GLN A 556 12.13 55.63 11.50
C GLN A 556 12.46 56.00 12.94
N THR A 557 13.10 55.09 13.66
CA THR A 557 13.87 55.43 14.85
C THR A 557 15.31 55.65 14.38
N GLN A 558 15.69 56.91 14.25
CA GLN A 558 17.10 57.32 14.19
C GLN A 558 17.77 56.86 15.48
N ALA A 559 18.67 55.89 15.40
CA ALA A 559 19.60 55.56 16.47
C ALA A 559 21.02 55.94 16.02
N SER A 560 21.59 56.83 16.82
CA SER A 560 22.91 57.45 16.73
C SER A 560 24.06 56.47 16.47
N SER A 561 24.93 56.87 15.55
CA SER A 561 26.25 56.31 15.30
C SER A 561 27.20 56.51 16.48
N GLN A 562 27.67 55.41 17.08
CA GLN A 562 28.98 55.37 17.75
C GLN A 562 29.72 54.09 17.35
N PRO A 563 31.00 54.17 16.94
CA PRO A 563 31.77 53.00 16.52
C PRO A 563 32.32 52.24 17.75
N ARG A 564 32.02 50.93 17.84
CA ARG A 564 32.69 50.04 18.79
C ARG A 564 34.12 49.73 18.33
N ARG A 565 35.09 50.00 19.20
CA ARG A 565 36.49 49.53 19.07
C ARG A 565 36.54 48.00 19.18
N LEU A 566 37.33 47.37 18.32
CA LEU A 566 37.79 45.99 18.46
C LEU A 566 38.84 45.91 19.59
N PRO A 567 38.87 44.85 20.42
CA PRO A 567 40.05 44.52 21.20
C PRO A 567 41.00 43.61 20.42
N GLU A 568 42.23 44.07 20.28
CA GLU A 568 43.41 43.29 19.90
C GLU A 568 43.78 42.27 21.01
N THR A 569 44.10 41.05 20.57
CA THR A 569 45.09 40.06 21.04
C THR A 569 45.62 40.05 22.49
N LEU A 570 45.79 38.82 23.01
CA LEU A 570 47.01 38.24 23.66
C LEU A 570 46.70 36.73 23.92
N GLY A 571 47.36 35.73 23.31
CA GLY A 571 48.71 35.21 23.61
C GLY A 571 48.66 34.38 24.91
N TRP A 572 48.79 33.05 24.97
CA TRP A 572 49.75 32.10 24.36
C TRP A 572 49.11 30.71 24.15
#